data_AF-A0A952NSL4-F1
#
_entry.id   AF-A0A952NSL4-F1
#
_cell.length_a   1.000
_cell.length_b   1.000
_cell.length_c   1.000
_cell.angle_alpha   90.00
_cell.angle_beta   90.00
_cell.angle_gamma   90.00
#
_symmetry.space_group_name_H-M   'P 1'
#
loop_
_entity.id
_entity.type
_entity.pdbx_description
1 polymer ?
#
loop_
_entity_poly.entity_id
_entity_poly.type
_entity_poly.pdbx_seq_one_letter_code
_entity_poly.pdbx_strand_id
1 'polypeptide(L)'
;MVTKEEYPALLEGLVGELRRGALSLAVLSQLGQPQYGYSLKQQLAAQGMDIPEGTLYPLLRRLEAQGLLESEWRVVDEARPRRYYRISAQGQQALADLTHEWQAISQALNGLLHGDK
;
A
#
# COMPACT_ATOMS: atom_id res chain seq x y z
N MET A 1 -6.62 -17.65 -28.15
CA MET A 1 -5.53 -18.05 -27.23
C MET A 1 -4.51 -16.94 -27.24
N VAL A 2 -4.00 -16.53 -26.07
CA VAL A 2 -2.98 -15.48 -25.95
C VAL A 2 -1.66 -15.99 -26.52
N THR A 3 -0.97 -15.20 -27.34
CA THR A 3 0.30 -15.61 -27.95
C THR A 3 1.44 -15.59 -26.92
N LYS A 4 2.59 -16.21 -27.26
CA LYS A 4 3.80 -16.12 -26.42
C LYS A 4 4.30 -14.67 -26.27
N GLU A 5 4.06 -13.83 -27.27
CA GLU A 5 4.45 -12.41 -27.25
C GLU A 5 3.50 -11.56 -26.39
N GLU A 6 2.23 -11.95 -26.28
CA GLU A 6 1.21 -11.24 -25.50
C GLU A 6 1.19 -11.64 -24.02
N TYR A 7 1.66 -12.86 -23.68
CA TYR A 7 1.65 -13.39 -22.32
C TYR A 7 2.36 -12.50 -21.27
N PRO A 8 3.52 -11.89 -21.53
CA PRO A 8 4.17 -11.01 -20.56
C PRO A 8 3.30 -9.80 -20.17
N ALA A 9 2.64 -9.17 -21.13
CA ALA A 9 1.76 -8.04 -20.89
C ALA A 9 0.51 -8.45 -20.10
N LEU A 10 -0.05 -9.63 -20.41
CA LEU A 10 -1.15 -10.19 -19.62
C LEU A 10 -0.72 -10.44 -18.17
N LEU A 11 0.43 -11.07 -17.97
CA LEU A 11 0.95 -11.39 -16.64
C LEU A 11 1.22 -10.12 -15.83
N GLU A 12 1.79 -9.08 -16.45
CA GLU A 12 1.98 -7.78 -15.81
C GLU A 12 0.64 -7.19 -15.33
N GLY A 13 -0.41 -7.28 -16.14
CA GLY A 13 -1.76 -6.85 -15.77
C GLY A 13 -2.31 -7.58 -14.54
N LEU A 14 -2.22 -8.92 -14.54
CA LEU A 14 -2.67 -9.78 -13.44
C LEU A 14 -1.87 -9.55 -12.15
N VAL A 15 -0.55 -9.42 -12.24
CA VAL A 15 0.31 -9.07 -11.09
C VAL A 15 -0.07 -7.69 -10.56
N GLY A 16 -0.38 -6.74 -11.45
CA GLY A 16 -0.85 -5.41 -11.09
C GLY A 16 -2.17 -5.43 -10.30
N GLU A 17 -3.11 -6.32 -10.65
CA GLU A 17 -4.37 -6.49 -9.89
C GLU A 17 -4.12 -6.95 -8.47
N LEU A 18 -3.27 -7.98 -8.29
CA LEU A 18 -2.88 -8.48 -6.98
C LEU A 18 -2.23 -7.38 -6.12
N ARG A 19 -1.29 -6.62 -6.71
CA ARG A 19 -0.61 -5.51 -6.02
C ARG A 19 -1.58 -4.40 -5.63
N ARG A 20 -2.48 -4.00 -6.53
CA ARG A 20 -3.49 -2.95 -6.26
C ARG A 20 -4.38 -3.30 -5.07
N GLY A 21 -4.76 -4.56 -4.91
CA GLY A 21 -5.54 -5.05 -3.78
C GLY A 21 -4.86 -4.84 -2.42
N ALA A 22 -3.53 -4.84 -2.37
CA ALA A 22 -2.76 -4.76 -1.13
C ALA A 22 -2.28 -3.34 -0.77
N LEU A 23 -2.48 -2.33 -1.63
CA LEU A 23 -1.86 -1.00 -1.44
C LEU A 23 -2.28 -0.29 -0.15
N SER A 24 -3.56 -0.37 0.21
CA SER A 24 -4.06 0.31 1.42
C SER A 24 -3.44 -0.30 2.68
N LEU A 25 -3.36 -1.64 2.74
CA LEU A 25 -2.69 -2.37 3.83
C LEU A 25 -1.21 -2.01 3.90
N ALA A 26 -0.51 -2.02 2.77
CA ALA A 26 0.91 -1.68 2.71
C ALA A 26 1.17 -0.24 3.20
N VAL A 27 0.41 0.75 2.72
CA VAL A 27 0.56 2.16 3.14
C VAL A 27 0.27 2.34 4.62
N LEU A 28 -0.83 1.78 5.15
CA LEU A 28 -1.16 1.88 6.58
C LEU A 28 -0.05 1.26 7.45
N SER A 29 0.49 0.11 7.04
CA SER A 29 1.53 -0.60 7.80
C SER A 29 2.82 0.22 7.99
N GLN A 30 3.12 1.15 7.09
CA GLN A 30 4.37 1.93 7.10
C GLN A 30 4.22 3.32 7.76
N LEU A 31 3.03 3.66 8.27
CA LEU A 31 2.73 4.99 8.81
C LEU A 31 2.61 5.02 10.34
N GLY A 32 3.17 4.03 11.03
CA GLY A 32 3.28 4.03 12.50
C GLY A 32 4.11 5.19 13.06
N GLN A 33 5.04 5.72 12.25
CA GLN A 33 5.77 6.97 12.49
C GLN A 33 5.45 7.99 11.39
N PRO A 34 5.49 9.31 11.67
CA PRO A 34 5.24 10.33 10.66
C PRO A 34 6.18 10.21 9.45
N GLN A 35 5.63 10.13 8.25
CA GLN A 35 6.38 10.10 6.98
C GLN A 35 5.84 11.12 5.98
N TYR A 36 6.71 11.73 5.18
CA TYR A 36 6.25 12.52 4.03
C TYR A 36 6.21 11.62 2.79
N GLY A 37 5.42 11.99 1.79
CA GLY A 37 5.08 11.08 0.68
C GLY A 37 6.29 10.46 -0.03
N TYR A 38 7.38 11.20 -0.20
CA TYR A 38 8.60 10.67 -0.83
C TYR A 38 9.35 9.68 0.07
N SER A 39 9.48 9.93 1.38
CA SER A 39 10.15 8.98 2.29
C SER A 39 9.34 7.69 2.43
N LEU A 40 8.01 7.80 2.49
CA LEU A 40 7.11 6.64 2.47
C LEU A 40 7.27 5.81 1.18
N LYS A 41 7.31 6.47 0.01
CA LYS A 41 7.53 5.79 -1.28
C LYS A 41 8.83 4.98 -1.27
N GLN A 42 9.91 5.57 -0.77
CA GLN A 42 11.21 4.88 -0.68
C GLN A 42 11.16 3.67 0.25
N GLN A 43 10.50 3.79 1.41
CA GLN A 43 10.33 2.67 2.35
C GLN A 43 9.52 1.53 1.75
N LEU A 44 8.41 1.84 1.09
CA LEU A 44 7.57 0.84 0.42
C LEU A 44 8.33 0.13 -0.70
N ALA A 45 9.05 0.87 -1.54
CA ALA A 45 9.88 0.32 -2.60
C ALA A 45 10.98 -0.61 -2.07
N ALA A 46 11.62 -0.25 -0.95
CA ALA A 46 12.63 -1.08 -0.30
C ALA A 46 12.07 -2.43 0.21
N GLN A 47 10.76 -2.52 0.42
CA GLN A 47 10.05 -3.76 0.78
C GLN A 47 9.38 -4.45 -0.43
N GLY A 48 9.73 -4.04 -1.65
CA GLY A 48 9.18 -4.63 -2.88
C GLY A 48 7.82 -4.08 -3.32
N MET A 49 7.29 -3.06 -2.62
CA MET A 49 6.04 -2.38 -2.95
C MET A 49 6.34 -1.03 -3.62
N ASP A 50 6.77 -1.08 -4.88
CA ASP A 50 6.93 0.15 -5.65
C ASP A 50 5.56 0.71 -6.07
N ILE A 51 5.27 1.94 -5.63
CA ILE A 51 4.01 2.63 -5.87
C ILE A 51 4.32 3.95 -6.59
N PRO A 52 3.81 4.14 -7.82
CA PRO A 52 3.94 5.41 -8.53
C PRO A 52 3.31 6.57 -7.76
N GLU A 53 3.87 7.77 -7.90
CA GLU A 53 3.37 8.96 -7.21
C GLU A 53 1.93 9.29 -7.57
N GLY A 54 1.56 9.08 -8.84
CA GLY A 54 0.18 9.23 -9.32
C GLY A 54 -0.83 8.28 -8.65
N THR A 55 -0.35 7.25 -7.96
CA THR A 55 -1.17 6.32 -7.17
C THR A 55 -1.05 6.61 -5.68
N LEU A 56 0.16 6.83 -5.17
CA LEU A 56 0.42 7.02 -3.74
C LEU A 56 -0.26 8.28 -3.19
N TYR A 57 -0.12 9.44 -3.84
CA TYR A 57 -0.64 10.68 -3.29
C TYR A 57 -2.17 10.76 -3.27
N PRO A 58 -2.90 10.30 -4.31
CA PRO A 58 -4.36 10.15 -4.21
C PRO A 58 -4.79 9.15 -3.14
N LEU A 59 -4.05 8.04 -2.98
CA LEU A 59 -4.32 7.05 -1.94
C LEU A 59 -4.18 7.65 -0.53
N LEU A 60 -3.11 8.40 -0.25
CA LEU A 60 -2.91 9.09 1.02
C LEU A 60 -4.05 10.06 1.32
N ARG A 61 -4.44 10.89 0.34
CA ARG A 61 -5.58 11.83 0.49
C ARG A 61 -6.89 11.10 0.77
N ARG A 62 -7.13 9.96 0.12
CA ARG A 62 -8.33 9.14 0.34
C ARG A 62 -8.35 8.54 1.75
N LEU A 63 -7.24 7.94 2.20
CA LEU A 63 -7.15 7.33 3.53
C LEU A 63 -7.28 8.38 4.65
N GLU A 64 -6.73 9.59 4.44
CA GLU A 64 -6.94 10.74 5.32
C GLU A 64 -8.41 11.18 5.35
N ALA A 65 -9.07 11.32 4.19
CA ALA A 65 -10.49 11.68 4.11
C ALA A 65 -11.41 10.63 4.77
N GLN A 66 -10.96 9.38 4.88
CA GLN A 66 -11.63 8.29 5.60
C GLN A 66 -11.34 8.27 7.10
N GLY A 67 -10.51 9.20 7.62
CA GLY A 67 -10.12 9.27 9.02
C GLY A 67 -9.06 8.23 9.43
N LEU A 68 -8.49 7.48 8.48
CA LEU A 68 -7.49 6.44 8.76
C LEU A 68 -6.07 7.01 8.93
N LEU A 69 -5.84 8.19 8.37
CA LEU A 69 -4.59 8.93 8.51
C LEU A 69 -4.85 10.32 9.08
N GLU A 70 -3.87 10.82 9.80
CA GLU A 70 -3.72 12.22 10.19
C GLU A 70 -2.56 12.83 9.42
N SER A 71 -2.59 14.14 9.19
CA SER A 71 -1.47 14.84 8.57
C SER A 71 -1.15 16.17 9.23
N GLU A 72 0.11 16.57 9.06
CA GLU A 72 0.64 17.83 9.56
C GLU A 72 1.60 18.43 8.53
N TRP A 73 1.56 19.76 8.41
CA TRP A 73 2.56 20.49 7.63
C TRP A 73 3.76 20.78 8.54
N ARG A 74 4.95 20.33 8.12
CA ARG A 74 6.21 20.64 8.79
C ARG A 74 7.12 21.45 7.88
N VAL A 75 7.73 22.48 8.45
CA VAL A 75 8.83 23.22 7.83
C VAL A 75 10.12 22.65 8.42
N VAL A 76 11.04 22.22 7.57
CA VAL A 76 12.36 21.76 7.98
C VAL A 76 13.36 22.69 7.31
N ASP A 77 14.12 23.45 8.10
CA ASP A 77 15.27 24.30 7.70
C ASP A 77 15.12 25.05 6.37
N GLU A 78 14.44 26.21 6.39
CA GLU A 78 14.21 27.11 5.23
C GLU A 78 13.64 26.46 3.96
N ALA A 79 13.33 25.16 3.99
CA ALA A 79 12.82 24.41 2.86
C ALA A 79 11.31 24.56 2.73
N ARG A 80 10.80 24.24 1.53
CA ARG A 80 9.37 24.20 1.25
C ARG A 80 8.65 23.29 2.27
N PRO A 81 7.51 23.74 2.84
CA PRO A 81 6.71 22.92 3.75
C PRO A 81 6.41 21.54 3.14
N ARG A 82 6.57 20.48 3.95
CA ARG A 82 6.23 19.10 3.57
C ARG A 82 5.06 18.64 4.41
N ARG A 83 4.14 17.92 3.76
CA ARG A 83 3.03 17.26 4.46
C ARG A 83 3.48 15.88 4.92
N TYR A 84 3.44 15.67 6.22
CA TYR A 84 3.70 14.39 6.87
C TYR A 84 2.37 13.72 7.19
N TYR A 85 2.33 12.40 7.05
CA TYR A 85 1.19 11.55 7.37
C TYR A 85 1.57 10.60 8.48
N ARG A 86 0.60 10.26 9.33
CA ARG A 86 0.70 9.23 10.35
C ARG A 86 -0.63 8.47 10.42
N ILE A 87 -0.58 7.19 10.78
CA ILE A 87 -1.78 6.41 11.03
C ILE A 87 -2.54 6.93 12.26
N SER A 88 -3.86 7.11 12.14
CA SER A 88 -4.73 7.52 13.25
C SER A 88 -5.07 6.33 14.15
N ALA A 89 -5.77 6.58 15.27
CA ALA A 89 -6.29 5.48 16.10
C ALA A 89 -7.27 4.57 15.34
N GLN A 90 -8.17 5.14 14.53
CA GLN A 90 -9.06 4.37 13.67
C GLN A 90 -8.29 3.63 12.57
N GLY A 91 -7.24 4.25 12.03
CA GLY A 91 -6.34 3.62 11.07
C GLY A 91 -5.65 2.38 11.65
N GLN A 92 -5.23 2.42 12.91
CA GLN A 92 -4.60 1.28 13.58
C GLN A 92 -5.57 0.10 13.74
N GLN A 93 -6.83 0.38 14.10
CA GLN A 93 -7.86 -0.66 14.14
C GLN A 93 -8.08 -1.26 12.74
N ALA A 94 -8.24 -0.41 11.72
CA ALA A 94 -8.40 -0.87 10.34
C ALA A 94 -7.19 -1.68 9.85
N LEU A 95 -5.97 -1.30 10.24
CA LEU A 95 -4.76 -2.05 9.92
C LEU A 95 -4.78 -3.44 10.57
N ALA A 96 -5.20 -3.55 11.83
CA ALA A 96 -5.32 -4.83 12.50
C ALA A 96 -6.34 -5.75 11.80
N ASP A 97 -7.52 -5.22 11.47
CA ASP A 97 -8.58 -5.95 10.77
C ASP A 97 -8.12 -6.38 9.37
N LEU A 98 -7.52 -5.47 8.59
CA LEU A 98 -6.97 -5.77 7.26
C LEU A 98 -5.83 -6.80 7.32
N THR A 99 -5.03 -6.79 8.39
CA THR A 99 -3.97 -7.79 8.58
C THR A 99 -4.56 -9.17 8.82
N HIS A 100 -5.62 -9.26 9.63
CA HIS A 100 -6.34 -10.52 9.85
C HIS A 100 -6.96 -11.04 8.54
N GLU A 101 -7.66 -10.18 7.79
CA GLU A 101 -8.25 -10.54 6.50
C GLU A 101 -7.19 -10.98 5.48
N TRP A 102 -6.05 -10.29 5.41
CA TRP A 102 -4.94 -10.67 4.54
C TRP A 102 -4.39 -12.05 4.88
N GLN A 103 -4.23 -12.38 6.17
CA GLN A 103 -3.78 -13.69 6.60
C GLN A 103 -4.76 -14.79 6.20
N ALA A 104 -6.07 -14.57 6.38
CA ALA A 104 -7.10 -15.52 5.98
C ALA A 104 -7.12 -15.75 4.46
N ILE A 105 -7.06 -14.68 3.66
CA ILE A 105 -6.99 -14.76 2.19
C ILE A 105 -5.72 -15.52 1.76
N SER A 106 -4.58 -15.17 2.34
CA SER A 106 -3.29 -15.80 2.03
C SER A 106 -3.30 -17.29 2.34
N GLN A 107 -3.85 -17.68 3.50
CA GLN A 107 -3.99 -19.07 3.88
C GLN A 107 -4.89 -19.84 2.90
N ALA A 108 -6.06 -19.28 2.57
CA ALA A 108 -6.98 -19.90 1.62
C ALA A 108 -6.33 -20.09 0.23
N LEU A 109 -5.68 -19.04 -0.30
CA LEU A 109 -4.98 -19.12 -1.58
C LEU A 109 -3.82 -20.12 -1.55
N ASN A 110 -3.03 -20.14 -0.48
CA ASN A 110 -1.95 -21.11 -0.33
C ASN A 110 -2.47 -22.54 -0.34
N GLY A 111 -3.61 -22.80 0.33
CA GLY A 111 -4.28 -24.09 0.30
C GLY A 111 -4.79 -24.47 -1.10
N LEU A 112 -5.34 -23.52 -1.86
CA LEU A 112 -5.79 -23.76 -3.24
C LEU A 112 -4.64 -24.01 -4.22
N LEU A 113 -3.49 -23.37 -4.01
CA LEU A 113 -2.33 -23.43 -4.90
C LEU A 113 -1.40 -24.61 -4.61
N HIS A 114 -1.29 -25.02 -3.34
CA HIS A 114 -0.31 -26.01 -2.87
C HIS A 114 -0.93 -27.20 -2.12
N GLY A 115 -2.25 -27.21 -1.89
CA GLY A 115 -2.91 -28.37 -1.31
C GLY A 115 -2.80 -29.57 -2.26
N ASP A 116 -2.51 -30.75 -1.71
CA ASP A 116 -2.53 -32.01 -2.45
C ASP A 116 -3.91 -32.16 -3.13
N LYS A 117 -3.91 -32.17 -4.46
CA LYS A 117 -5.04 -32.70 -5.23
C LYS A 117 -5.02 -34.21 -5.22
#